data_AF-A0A8J4TB11-F1
#
_entry.id   AF-A0A8J4TB11-F1
#
_cell.length_a   1.000
_cell.length_b   1.000
_cell.length_c   1.000
_cell.angle_alpha   90.00
_cell.angle_beta   90.00
_cell.angle_gamma   90.00
#
_symmetry.space_group_name_H-M   'P 1'
#
loop_
_entity.id
_entity.type
_entity.pdbx_description
1 polymer ?
#
loop_
_entity_poly.entity_id
_entity_poly.type
_entity_poly.pdbx_seq_one_letter_code
_entity_poly.pdbx_strand_id
1 'polypeptide(L)' 'MSVEDLESAVSHLSEAELARFRQWFEEFAADQWDGQIEADIAAGRLDAAGKRADDDFEAGRCTPL' A
#
# COMPACT_ATOMS: atom_id res chain seq x y z
N MET A 1 -19.90 6.64 13.66
CA MET A 1 -19.83 6.48 12.20
C MET A 1 -19.22 5.14 11.94
N SER A 2 -20.01 4.20 11.43
CA SER A 2 -19.55 2.86 11.08
C SER A 2 -18.98 2.84 9.66
N VAL A 3 -18.44 1.69 9.23
CA VAL A 3 -17.98 1.53 7.83
C VAL A 3 -19.18 1.60 6.89
N GLU A 4 -20.32 1.03 7.28
CA GLU A 4 -21.55 1.05 6.51
C GLU A 4 -22.09 2.49 6.32
N ASP A 5 -21.95 3.35 7.34
CA ASP A 5 -22.29 4.77 7.22
C ASP A 5 -21.40 5.47 6.18
N LEU A 6 -20.11 5.14 6.14
CA LEU A 6 -19.16 5.69 5.17
C LEU A 6 -19.45 5.20 3.75
N GLU A 7 -19.68 3.90 3.58
CA GLU A 7 -20.05 3.31 2.27
C GLU A 7 -21.33 3.96 1.73
N SER A 8 -22.33 4.14 2.58
CA SER A 8 -23.55 4.85 2.24
C SER A 8 -23.23 6.29 1.81
N ALA A 9 -22.46 7.05 2.58
CA ALA A 9 -22.09 8.42 2.23
C ALA A 9 -21.33 8.51 0.88
N VAL A 10 -20.37 7.60 0.66
CA VAL A 10 -19.60 7.52 -0.60
C VAL A 10 -20.51 7.18 -1.79
N SER A 11 -21.51 6.33 -1.60
CA SER A 11 -22.46 5.96 -2.67
C SER A 11 -23.33 7.12 -3.17
N HIS A 12 -23.50 8.17 -2.35
CA HIS A 12 -24.29 9.35 -2.69
C HIS A 12 -23.46 10.49 -3.31
N LEU A 13 -22.15 10.33 -3.47
CA LEU A 13 -21.29 11.32 -4.12
C LEU A 13 -21.63 11.44 -5.60
N SER A 14 -21.60 12.66 -6.13
CA SER A 14 -21.58 12.87 -7.57
C SER A 14 -20.29 12.32 -8.18
N GLU A 15 -20.26 12.12 -9.50
CA GLU A 15 -19.09 11.61 -10.21
C GLU A 15 -17.82 12.44 -9.95
N ALA A 16 -17.97 13.77 -9.91
CA ALA A 16 -16.86 14.69 -9.64
C ALA A 16 -16.35 14.59 -8.19
N GLU A 17 -17.26 14.49 -7.21
CA GLU A 17 -16.90 14.32 -5.81
C GLU A 17 -16.26 12.95 -5.56
N LEU A 18 -16.77 11.90 -6.21
CA LEU A 18 -16.21 10.56 -6.14
C LEU A 18 -14.80 10.51 -6.76
N ALA A 19 -14.58 11.21 -7.89
CA ALA A 19 -13.25 11.32 -8.49
C ALA A 19 -12.25 12.00 -7.54
N ARG A 20 -12.65 13.11 -6.90
CA ARG A 20 -11.84 13.79 -5.89
C ARG A 20 -11.58 12.90 -4.67
N PHE A 21 -12.60 12.18 -4.20
CA PHE A 21 -12.48 11.25 -3.08
C PHE A 21 -11.48 10.14 -3.39
N ARG A 22 -11.57 9.51 -4.57
CA ARG A 22 -10.64 8.45 -5.00
C ARG A 22 -9.20 8.94 -5.03
N GLN A 23 -8.94 10.10 -5.62
CA GLN A 23 -7.59 10.66 -5.68
C GLN A 23 -6.99 10.82 -4.28
N TRP A 24 -7.76 11.41 -3.35
CA TRP A 24 -7.30 11.57 -1.97
C TRP A 24 -7.15 10.22 -1.24
N PHE A 25 -8.07 9.28 -1.46
CA PHE A 25 -8.06 7.99 -0.77
C PHE A 25 -6.89 7.11 -1.22
N GLU A 26 -6.48 7.21 -2.49
CA GLU A 26 -5.27 6.53 -3.00
C GLU A 26 -4.02 7.01 -2.27
N GLU A 27 -3.84 8.32 -2.10
CA GLU A 27 -2.72 8.89 -1.33
C GLU A 27 -2.79 8.47 0.15
N PHE A 28 -3.97 8.58 0.77
CA PHE A 28 -4.17 8.14 2.15
C PHE A 28 -3.85 6.66 2.35
N ALA A 29 -4.30 5.79 1.44
CA ALA A 29 -4.04 4.36 1.51
C ALA A 29 -2.55 4.04 1.29
N ALA A 30 -1.88 4.77 0.39
CA ALA A 30 -0.44 4.65 0.18
C ALA A 30 0.33 5.02 1.46
N ASP A 31 -0.02 6.11 2.13
CA ASP A 31 0.63 6.51 3.39
C ASP A 31 0.47 5.43 4.49
N GLN A 32 -0.71 4.81 4.59
CA GLN A 32 -0.93 3.71 5.55
C GLN A 32 -0.11 2.47 5.18
N TRP A 33 0.01 2.17 3.88
CA TRP A 33 0.82 1.06 3.39
C TRP A 33 2.30 1.28 3.69
N ASP A 34 2.82 2.49 3.45
CA ASP A 34 4.21 2.86 3.77
C ASP A 34 4.49 2.67 5.26
N GLY A 35 3.61 3.16 6.13
CA GLY A 35 3.73 2.97 7.58
C GLY A 35 3.71 1.49 7.99
N GLN A 36 2.91 0.66 7.33
CA GLN A 36 2.89 -0.79 7.59
C GLN A 36 4.20 -1.46 7.15
N ILE A 37 4.72 -1.10 5.96
CA ILE A 37 6.00 -1.61 5.47
C ILE A 37 7.12 -1.25 6.42
N GLU A 38 7.20 0.00 6.87
CA GLU A 38 8.21 0.44 7.86
C GLU A 38 8.13 -0.37 9.15
N ALA A 39 6.92 -0.59 9.68
CA ALA A 39 6.72 -1.38 10.88
C ALA A 39 7.11 -2.85 10.68
N ASP A 40 6.79 -3.44 9.53
CA ASP A 40 7.15 -4.82 9.19
C ASP A 40 8.67 -4.99 9.00
N ILE A 41 9.35 -3.98 8.44
CA ILE A 41 10.82 -3.91 8.37
C ILE A 41 11.40 -3.86 9.78
N ALA A 42 10.92 -2.94 10.64
CA ALA A 42 11.41 -2.81 12.00
C ALA A 42 11.18 -4.08 12.85
N ALA A 43 10.12 -4.84 12.54
CA ALA A 43 9.82 -6.12 13.16
C ALA A 43 10.58 -7.32 12.54
N GLY A 44 11.42 -7.10 11.52
CA GLY A 44 12.21 -8.14 10.85
C GLY A 44 11.38 -9.10 9.99
N ARG A 45 10.12 -8.77 9.68
CA ARG A 45 9.21 -9.66 8.94
C ARG A 45 9.62 -9.83 7.48
N LEU A 46 10.33 -8.83 6.94
CA LEU A 46 10.80 -8.83 5.56
C LEU A 46 12.24 -9.33 5.41
N ASP A 47 12.94 -9.66 6.49
CA ASP A 47 14.36 -10.07 6.47
C ASP A 47 14.60 -11.28 5.56
N ALA A 48 13.72 -12.29 5.65
CA ALA A 48 13.82 -13.48 4.83
C ALA A 48 13.61 -13.19 3.34
N ALA A 49 12.79 -12.19 3.00
CA ALA A 49 12.58 -11.76 1.63
C ALA A 49 13.79 -10.96 1.11
N GLY A 50 14.29 -10.03 1.92
CA GLY A 50 15.51 -9.27 1.62
C GLY A 50 16.70 -10.19 1.35
N LYS A 51 16.96 -11.14 2.25
CA LYS A 51 18.05 -12.11 2.07
C LYS A 51 17.94 -12.89 0.76
N ARG A 52 16.73 -13.34 0.39
CA ARG A 52 16.54 -14.06 -0.88
C ARG A 52 16.81 -13.17 -2.08
N ALA A 53 16.40 -11.91 -2.03
CA ALA A 53 16.67 -10.96 -3.10
C ALA A 53 18.18 -10.75 -3.28
N ASP A 54 18.93 -10.61 -2.17
CA ASP A 54 20.39 -10.52 -2.20
C ASP A 54 21.03 -11.79 -2.79
N ASP A 55 20.63 -12.97 -2.31
CA ASP A 55 21.13 -14.27 -2.80
C ASP A 55 20.82 -14.49 -4.30
N ASP A 56 19.69 -13.98 -4.80
CA ASP A 56 19.30 -14.04 -6.21
C ASP A 56 20.12 -13.06 -7.05
N PHE A 57 20.35 -11.84 -6.56
CA PHE A 57 21.17 -10.84 -7.23
C PHE A 57 22.62 -11.32 -7.38
N GLU A 58 23.22 -11.81 -6.30
CA GLU A 58 24.59 -12.34 -6.30
C GLU A 58 24.76 -13.53 -7.24
N ALA A 59 23.71 -14.34 -7.40
CA ALA A 59 23.71 -15.48 -8.32
C ALA A 59 23.35 -15.12 -9.77
N GLY A 60 23.14 -13.84 -10.09
CA GLY A 60 22.77 -13.38 -11.44
C GLY A 60 21.36 -13.81 -11.86
N ARG A 61 20.47 -14.10 -10.89
CA ARG A 61 19.06 -14.46 -11.13
C ARG A 61 18.14 -13.23 -11.14
N CYS A 62 18.62 -12.11 -11.64
CA CYS A 62 17.90 -10.85 -11.72
C CYS A 62 17.99 -10.25 -13.13
N THR A 63 16.97 -9.51 -13.55
CA THR A 63 16.97 -8.76 -14.82
C THR A 63 17.37 -7.30 -14.56
N PRO A 64 18.02 -6.63 -15.53
CA PRO A 64 18.19 -5.19 -15.48
C PRO A 64 16.84 -4.46 -15.33
N LEU A 65 16.87 -3.33 -14.63
CA LEU A 65 15.74 -2.42 -14.48
C LEU A 65 15.39 -1.71 -15.81
#